data_AF-A0A4R2BU13-F1
#
_entry.id   AF-A0A4R2BU13-F1
#
_cell.length_a   1.000
_cell.length_b   1.000
_cell.length_c   1.000
_cell.angle_alpha   90.00
_cell.angle_beta   90.00
_cell.angle_gamma   90.00
#
_symmetry.space_group_name_H-M   'P 1'
#
loop_
_entity.id
_entity.type
_entity.pdbx_description
1 polymer ?
#
loop_
_entity_poly.entity_id
_entity_poly.type
_entity_poly.pdbx_seq_one_letter_code
_entity_poly.pdbx_strand_id
1 'polypeptide(L)'
;MMAFGAASPVTPKFISSSDPAAQWTGAHKGHAFFAYSTNYLIDTDHGVILDVEATRAIRWAEVGASRTMIDRTEGRFGLKPRYLVADSAYVSAAIWLGSSNRRGSRRILRLRQIRPNRRDLSRADFVWDGEHDRYICPVDRN
;
A
#
# COMPACT_ATOMS: atom_id res chain seq x y z
N MET A 1 18.36 13.42 11.87
CA MET A 1 17.14 14.02 12.42
C MET A 1 16.02 13.86 11.39
N MET A 2 15.16 12.85 11.55
CA MET A 2 14.01 12.64 10.64
C MET A 2 12.87 13.54 11.11
N ALA A 3 12.47 14.51 10.28
CA ALA A 3 11.34 15.36 10.55
C ALA A 3 10.04 14.57 10.28
N PHE A 4 9.42 14.06 11.34
CA PHE A 4 8.00 13.74 11.32
C PHE A 4 7.25 15.05 10.98
N GLY A 5 6.61 15.14 9.80
CA GLY A 5 5.53 16.15 9.63
C GLY A 5 5.41 16.90 8.32
N ALA A 6 6.35 16.82 7.36
CA ALA A 6 6.18 17.55 6.09
C ALA A 6 5.39 16.73 5.04
N ALA A 7 4.18 16.28 5.41
CA ALA A 7 3.30 15.58 4.48
C ALA A 7 2.62 16.55 3.47
N SER A 8 2.59 17.85 3.81
CA SER A 8 2.17 18.96 2.95
C SER A 8 2.70 20.28 3.54
N PRO A 9 3.07 21.29 2.74
CA PRO A 9 3.44 22.63 3.23
C PRO A 9 2.25 23.43 3.78
N VAL A 10 1.03 22.90 3.69
CA VAL A 10 -0.20 23.57 4.11
C VAL A 10 -0.48 23.30 5.59
N THR A 11 -0.67 24.37 6.36
CA THR A 11 -1.11 24.28 7.77
C THR A 11 -2.51 23.65 7.86
N PRO A 12 -2.70 22.58 8.66
CA PRO A 12 -4.01 21.94 8.81
C PRO A 12 -5.04 22.87 9.46
N LYS A 13 -6.29 22.79 9.01
CA LYS A 13 -7.41 23.57 9.59
C LYS A 13 -7.70 23.20 11.06
N PHE A 14 -7.48 21.95 11.41
CA PHE A 14 -7.64 21.42 12.76
C PHE A 14 -6.37 20.68 13.16
N ILE A 15 -5.81 21.03 14.32
CA ILE A 15 -4.61 20.42 14.89
C ILE A 15 -5.01 19.85 16.24
N SER A 16 -4.64 18.59 16.49
CA SER A 16 -4.88 17.97 17.80
C SER A 16 -4.00 18.63 18.85
N SER A 17 -4.59 18.94 20.01
CA SER A 17 -3.88 19.52 21.15
C SER A 17 -2.94 18.52 21.82
N SER A 18 -3.31 17.23 21.82
CA SER A 18 -2.51 16.16 22.44
C SER A 18 -1.40 15.67 21.53
N ASP A 19 -1.59 15.76 20.21
CA ASP A 19 -0.64 15.26 19.24
C ASP A 19 -0.74 15.98 17.88
N PRO A 20 0.10 17.00 17.62
CA PRO A 20 0.09 17.77 16.37
C PRO A 20 0.44 16.96 15.12
N ALA A 21 0.98 15.74 15.26
CA ALA A 21 1.24 14.88 14.12
C ALA A 21 -0.02 14.14 13.64
N ALA A 22 -1.05 14.00 14.48
CA ALA A 22 -2.29 13.33 14.10
C ALA A 22 -3.12 14.17 13.12
N GLN A 23 -3.68 13.51 12.11
CA GLN A 23 -4.42 14.17 11.04
C GLN A 23 -5.93 14.09 11.29
N TRP A 24 -6.61 15.23 11.24
CA TRP A 24 -8.07 15.26 11.18
C TRP A 24 -8.58 14.64 9.87
N THR A 25 -9.39 13.58 9.95
CA THR A 25 -9.92 12.84 8.81
C THR A 25 -11.37 12.42 9.01
N GLY A 26 -12.16 12.45 7.92
CA GLY A 26 -13.53 11.97 7.84
C GLY A 26 -13.71 10.78 6.88
N ALA A 27 -12.61 10.11 6.52
CA ALA A 27 -12.60 9.11 5.45
C ALA A 27 -13.51 7.89 5.71
N HIS A 28 -13.92 7.63 6.96
CA HIS A 28 -14.68 6.44 7.36
C HIS A 28 -16.22 6.62 7.36
N LYS A 29 -16.77 7.61 6.64
CA LYS A 29 -18.22 7.86 6.55
C LYS A 29 -18.93 8.02 7.92
N GLY A 30 -18.18 8.41 8.95
CA GLY A 30 -18.67 8.70 10.30
C GLY A 30 -18.17 10.06 10.79
N HIS A 31 -18.27 10.31 12.10
CA HIS A 31 -17.72 11.52 12.69
C HIS A 31 -16.21 11.60 12.43
N ALA A 32 -15.75 12.79 12.05
CA ALA A 32 -14.33 13.00 11.81
C ALA A 32 -13.54 12.94 13.12
N PHE A 33 -12.30 12.45 13.04
CA PHE A 33 -11.43 12.21 14.18
C PHE A 33 -9.96 12.42 13.79
N PHE A 34 -9.08 12.50 14.80
CA PHE A 34 -7.64 12.57 14.58
C PHE A 34 -7.05 11.17 14.47
N ALA A 35 -6.28 10.91 13.41
CA ALA A 35 -5.79 9.59 13.08
C ALA A 35 -4.39 9.58 12.47
N TYR A 36 -3.81 8.38 12.50
CA TYR A 36 -2.59 7.99 11.79
C TYR A 36 -2.90 6.90 10.76
N SER A 37 -2.11 6.86 9.70
CA SER A 37 -2.02 5.68 8.83
C SER A 37 -0.79 4.87 9.26
N THR A 38 -1.01 3.60 9.57
CA THR A 38 0.08 2.64 9.82
C THR A 38 0.28 1.82 8.56
N ASN A 39 1.41 2.03 7.89
CA ASN A 39 1.73 1.37 6.64
C ASN A 39 2.73 0.24 6.92
N TYR A 40 2.53 -0.91 6.29
CA TYR A 40 3.36 -2.10 6.51
C TYR A 40 3.93 -2.61 5.19
N LEU A 41 5.19 -3.07 5.23
CA LEU A 41 5.81 -3.86 4.18
C LEU A 41 5.84 -5.31 4.65
N ILE A 42 5.16 -6.19 3.93
CA ILE A 42 5.02 -7.61 4.27
C ILE A 42 5.73 -8.45 3.22
N ASP A 43 6.50 -9.43 3.68
CA ASP A 43 6.92 -10.56 2.86
C ASP A 43 5.72 -11.48 2.61
N THR A 44 5.29 -11.54 1.37
CA THR A 44 4.12 -12.34 0.97
C THR A 44 4.35 -13.83 1.05
N ASP A 45 5.59 -14.30 0.96
CA ASP A 45 5.90 -15.72 0.94
C ASP A 45 5.89 -16.31 2.35
N HIS A 46 6.29 -15.51 3.36
CA HIS A 46 6.38 -15.94 4.76
C HIS A 46 5.37 -15.27 5.70
N GLY A 47 4.62 -14.28 5.22
CA GLY A 47 3.65 -13.53 6.03
C GLY A 47 4.26 -12.66 7.12
N VAL A 48 5.53 -12.25 6.96
CA VAL A 48 6.27 -11.49 7.98
C VAL A 48 6.25 -10.00 7.65
N ILE A 49 5.97 -9.16 8.65
CA ILE A 49 6.12 -7.70 8.52
C ILE A 49 7.62 -7.38 8.56
N LEU A 50 8.16 -6.95 7.43
CA LEU A 50 9.57 -6.57 7.28
C LEU A 50 9.82 -5.13 7.78
N ASP A 51 8.83 -4.26 7.61
CA ASP A 51 8.95 -2.85 7.97
C ASP A 51 7.59 -2.21 8.23
N VAL A 52 7.58 -1.14 9.03
CA VAL A 52 6.40 -0.32 9.34
C VAL A 52 6.76 1.15 9.25
N GLU A 53 5.91 1.94 8.61
CA GLU A 53 6.04 3.40 8.55
C GLU A 53 4.73 4.05 8.96
N ALA A 54 4.76 4.80 10.06
CA ALA A 54 3.61 5.59 10.52
C ALA A 54 3.58 6.94 9.80
N THR A 55 2.45 7.28 9.22
CA THR A 55 2.25 8.56 8.52
C THR A 55 1.00 9.28 8.99
N ARG A 56 0.91 10.57 8.69
CA ARG A 56 -0.37 11.28 8.72
C ARG A 56 -1.39 10.55 7.86
N ALA A 57 -2.66 10.54 8.28
CA ALA A 57 -3.76 9.92 7.54
C ALA A 57 -4.16 10.73 6.29
N ILE A 58 -3.21 10.95 5.38
CA ILE A 58 -3.39 11.61 4.08
C ILE A 58 -2.75 10.76 2.98
N ARG A 59 -3.45 10.67 1.83
CA ARG A 59 -3.01 9.83 0.68
C ARG A 59 -1.59 10.11 0.19
N TRP A 60 -1.16 11.38 0.20
CA TRP A 60 0.18 11.75 -0.26
C TRP A 60 1.29 11.21 0.66
N ALA A 61 1.02 11.08 1.96
CA ALA A 61 1.97 10.54 2.91
C ALA A 61 2.10 9.01 2.79
N GLU A 62 0.99 8.32 2.52
CA GLU A 62 0.96 6.87 2.31
C GLU A 62 1.82 6.44 1.10
N VAL A 63 1.82 7.25 0.04
CA VAL A 63 2.73 7.06 -1.11
C VAL A 63 4.20 7.18 -0.70
N GLY A 64 4.54 8.15 0.16
CA GLY A 64 5.90 8.32 0.67
C GLY A 64 6.36 7.16 1.55
N ALA A 65 5.42 6.58 2.30
CA ALA A 65 5.69 5.46 3.20
C ALA A 65 6.23 4.23 2.46
N SER A 66 5.59 3.84 1.35
CA SER A 66 6.01 2.68 0.55
C SER A 66 7.47 2.77 0.12
N ARG A 67 7.89 3.93 -0.41
CA ARG A 67 9.28 4.13 -0.85
C ARG A 67 10.25 4.05 0.32
N THR A 68 9.90 4.70 1.42
CA THR A 68 10.73 4.74 2.64
C THR A 68 10.97 3.33 3.17
N MET A 69 9.92 2.51 3.29
CA MET A 69 10.04 1.14 3.77
C MET A 69 10.87 0.25 2.84
N ILE A 70 10.68 0.38 1.51
CA ILE A 70 11.49 -0.40 0.54
C ILE A 70 12.97 -0.01 0.62
N ASP A 71 13.27 1.29 0.60
CA ASP A 71 14.66 1.79 0.65
C ASP A 71 15.34 1.39 1.98
N ARG A 72 14.60 1.46 3.10
CA ARG A 72 15.10 1.08 4.43
C ARG A 72 15.31 -0.43 4.55
N THR A 73 14.38 -1.24 4.05
CA THR A 73 14.48 -2.71 4.06
C THR A 73 15.65 -3.19 3.20
N GLU A 74 15.84 -2.59 2.02
CA GLU A 74 16.99 -2.86 1.15
C GLU A 74 18.31 -2.52 1.85
N GLY A 75 18.41 -1.33 2.47
CA GLY A 75 19.61 -0.90 3.16
C GLY A 75 19.93 -1.72 4.42
N ARG A 76 18.91 -2.23 5.12
CA ARG A 76 19.08 -2.92 6.41
C ARG A 76 19.25 -4.44 6.27
N PHE A 77 18.57 -5.05 5.30
CA PHE A 77 18.52 -6.51 5.14
C PHE A 77 19.05 -6.99 3.79
N GLY A 78 19.37 -6.09 2.84
CA GLY A 78 19.78 -6.47 1.49
C GLY A 78 18.65 -7.10 0.66
N LEU A 79 17.41 -7.04 1.14
CA LEU A 79 16.25 -7.65 0.49
C LEU A 79 15.72 -6.73 -0.61
N LYS A 80 15.54 -7.31 -1.80
CA LYS A 80 14.95 -6.63 -2.97
C LYS A 80 13.70 -7.35 -3.43
N PRO A 81 12.54 -6.68 -3.47
CA PRO A 81 11.31 -7.32 -3.91
C PRO A 81 11.40 -7.66 -5.41
N ARG A 82 11.05 -8.90 -5.77
CA ARG A 82 10.90 -9.31 -7.16
C ARG A 82 9.65 -8.70 -7.81
N TYR A 83 8.59 -8.57 -7.01
CA TYR A 83 7.32 -7.93 -7.34
C TYR A 83 6.79 -7.22 -6.09
N LEU A 84 5.93 -6.22 -6.26
CA LEU A 84 5.29 -5.48 -5.18
C LEU A 84 3.77 -5.61 -5.33
N VAL A 85 3.05 -5.81 -4.24
CA VAL A 85 1.59 -5.82 -4.25
C VAL A 85 1.12 -4.73 -3.32
N ALA A 86 0.21 -3.88 -3.79
CA ALA A 86 -0.21 -2.72 -3.02
C ALA A 86 -1.61 -2.25 -3.44
N ASP A 87 -2.35 -1.67 -2.50
CA ASP A 87 -3.62 -1.01 -2.81
C ASP A 87 -3.37 0.22 -3.71
N SER A 88 -4.38 0.58 -4.49
CA SER A 88 -4.43 1.81 -5.28
C SER A 88 -3.94 3.08 -4.57
N ALA A 89 -4.15 3.23 -3.26
CA ALA A 89 -3.68 4.38 -2.49
C ALA A 89 -2.14 4.45 -2.39
N TYR A 90 -1.48 3.30 -2.40
CA TYR A 90 -0.03 3.14 -2.29
C TYR A 90 0.68 3.11 -3.63
N VAL A 91 -0.04 3.03 -4.75
CA VAL A 91 0.53 2.93 -6.11
C VAL A 91 0.29 4.24 -6.87
N SER A 92 1.18 5.22 -6.65
CA SER A 92 1.26 6.41 -7.49
C SER A 92 2.41 6.32 -8.50
N ALA A 93 2.31 7.05 -9.61
CA ALA A 93 3.34 7.12 -10.64
C ALA A 93 4.72 7.59 -10.12
N ALA A 94 4.75 8.30 -8.98
CA ALA A 94 6.00 8.76 -8.36
C ALA A 94 6.83 7.61 -7.74
N ILE A 95 6.19 6.60 -7.17
CA ILE A 95 6.87 5.36 -6.72
C ILE A 95 7.37 4.56 -7.94
N TRP A 96 6.59 4.59 -9.03
CA TRP A 96 6.87 3.88 -10.27
C TRP A 96 8.15 4.38 -10.96
N LEU A 97 8.34 5.69 -11.10
CA LEU A 97 9.54 6.25 -11.79
C LEU A 97 10.84 6.03 -11.01
N GLY A 98 10.80 6.12 -9.68
CA GLY A 98 11.99 6.00 -8.82
C GLY A 98 12.47 4.57 -8.61
N SER A 99 11.56 3.60 -8.62
CA SER A 99 11.88 2.20 -8.28
C SER A 99 12.09 1.31 -9.51
N SER A 100 11.37 1.56 -10.62
CA SER A 100 11.43 0.70 -11.82
C SER A 100 12.74 0.84 -12.60
N ASN A 101 13.30 2.05 -12.73
CA ASN A 101 14.51 2.28 -13.52
C ASN A 101 15.82 1.77 -12.86
N ARG A 102 15.80 1.34 -11.59
CA ARG A 102 17.04 0.96 -10.86
C ARG A 102 17.05 -0.42 -10.23
N ARG A 103 15.92 -1.11 -10.04
CA ARG A 103 15.85 -2.24 -9.08
C ARG A 103 15.34 -3.58 -9.62
N GLY A 104 15.00 -3.70 -10.90
CA GLY A 104 14.62 -4.99 -11.50
C GLY A 104 13.30 -5.59 -10.98
N SER A 105 12.61 -4.94 -10.05
CA SER A 105 11.29 -5.32 -9.55
C SER A 105 10.25 -5.21 -10.67
N ARG A 106 9.80 -6.35 -11.19
CA ARG A 106 9.21 -6.42 -12.54
C ARG A 106 7.69 -6.29 -12.58
N ARG A 107 6.99 -6.24 -11.44
CA ARG A 107 5.51 -6.14 -11.42
C ARG A 107 5.00 -5.51 -10.13
N ILE A 108 4.17 -4.47 -10.26
CA ILE A 108 3.31 -3.98 -9.17
C ILE A 108 1.89 -4.48 -9.44
N LEU A 109 1.36 -5.38 -8.62
CA LEU A 109 -0.05 -5.77 -8.69
C LEU A 109 -0.86 -4.77 -7.88
N ARG A 110 -1.66 -3.96 -8.58
CA ARG A 110 -2.61 -3.06 -7.94
C ARG A 110 -3.79 -3.88 -7.45
N LEU A 111 -3.96 -4.02 -6.14
CA LEU A 111 -5.26 -4.44 -5.61
C LEU A 111 -6.24 -3.30 -5.85
N ARG A 112 -7.25 -3.56 -6.69
CA ARG A 112 -8.41 -2.69 -6.84
C ARG A 112 -9.53 -3.31 -6.02
N GLN A 113 -10.13 -2.54 -5.14
CA GLN A 113 -11.42 -2.89 -4.58
C GLN A 113 -12.45 -2.89 -5.72
N ILE A 114 -12.80 -4.08 -6.22
CA ILE A 114 -13.85 -4.24 -7.24
C ILE A 114 -15.18 -4.06 -6.50
N ARG A 115 -16.00 -3.09 -6.93
CA ARG A 115 -17.40 -3.07 -6.52
C ARG A 115 -18.10 -4.17 -7.32
N PRO A 116 -18.74 -5.15 -6.67
CA PRO A 116 -19.35 -6.25 -7.40
C PRO A 116 -20.43 -5.71 -8.34
N ASN A 117 -20.17 -5.77 -9.63
CA ASN A 117 -21.17 -5.68 -10.67
C ASN A 117 -21.64 -7.09 -11.02
N ARG A 118 -22.83 -7.23 -11.63
CA ARG A 118 -23.49 -8.51 -11.92
C ARG A 118 -22.70 -9.47 -12.84
N ARG A 119 -21.52 -9.07 -13.33
CA ARG A 119 -20.65 -9.83 -14.24
C ARG A 119 -19.26 -10.11 -13.65
N ASP A 120 -19.04 -9.80 -12.38
CA ASP A 120 -17.75 -9.99 -11.74
C ASP A 120 -17.70 -11.39 -11.11
N LEU A 121 -16.65 -12.15 -11.43
CA LEU A 121 -16.41 -13.47 -10.84
C LEU A 121 -15.89 -13.31 -9.41
N SER A 122 -16.46 -14.06 -8.49
CA SER A 122 -16.01 -14.20 -7.11
C SER A 122 -14.94 -15.28 -6.98
N ARG A 123 -14.21 -15.32 -5.87
CA ARG A 123 -13.22 -16.39 -5.59
C ARG A 123 -13.85 -17.79 -5.63
N ALA A 124 -15.13 -17.92 -5.27
CA ALA A 124 -15.84 -19.20 -5.27
C ALA A 124 -16.08 -19.76 -6.68
N ASP A 125 -15.98 -18.92 -7.71
CA ASP A 125 -16.16 -19.33 -9.10
C ASP A 125 -14.90 -19.96 -9.70
N PHE A 126 -13.74 -19.86 -9.02
CA PHE A 126 -12.46 -20.41 -9.49
C PHE A 126 -12.16 -21.76 -8.84
N VAL A 127 -11.71 -22.73 -9.66
CA VAL A 127 -11.31 -24.06 -9.19
C VAL A 127 -9.80 -24.08 -8.94
N TRP A 128 -9.37 -24.55 -7.78
CA TRP A 128 -7.95 -24.71 -7.45
C TRP A 128 -7.38 -26.00 -8.06
N ASP A 129 -6.30 -25.87 -8.83
CA ASP A 129 -5.50 -26.96 -9.39
C ASP A 129 -4.17 -27.03 -8.63
N GLY A 130 -4.09 -27.96 -7.68
CA GLY A 130 -2.94 -28.10 -6.78
C GLY A 130 -1.69 -28.68 -7.42
N GLU A 131 -1.80 -29.36 -8.56
CA GLU A 131 -0.63 -29.91 -9.27
C GLU A 131 0.17 -28.81 -9.98
N HIS A 132 -0.51 -27.75 -10.41
CA HIS A 132 0.08 -26.66 -11.18
C HIS A 132 0.13 -25.33 -10.42
N ASP A 133 -0.21 -25.33 -9.12
CA ASP A 133 -0.24 -24.16 -8.23
C ASP A 133 -1.01 -22.96 -8.83
N ARG A 134 -2.18 -23.23 -9.41
CA ARG A 134 -2.97 -22.21 -10.14
C ARG A 134 -4.47 -22.32 -9.89
N TYR A 135 -5.16 -21.18 -10.01
CA TYR A 135 -6.61 -21.12 -10.09
C TYR A 135 -7.07 -21.17 -11.55
N ILE A 136 -8.01 -22.06 -11.86
CA ILE A 136 -8.65 -22.19 -13.18
C ILE A 136 -9.86 -21.26 -13.23
N CYS A 137 -9.87 -20.39 -14.24
CA CYS A 137 -10.98 -19.47 -14.51
C CYS A 137 -12.17 -20.25 -15.11
N PRO A 138 -13.41 -20.08 -14.60
CA PRO A 138 -14.58 -20.81 -15.10
C PRO A 138 -15.07 -20.33 -16.47
N VAL A 139 -14.54 -19.20 -16.95
CA VAL A 139 -14.86 -18.65 -18.26
C VAL A 139 -13.62 -18.76 -19.13
N ASP A 140 -13.68 -19.63 -20.12
CA ASP A 140 -12.74 -19.64 -21.24
C ASP A 140 -12.92 -18.32 -22.01
N ARG A 141 -12.03 -17.36 -21.78
CA ARG A 141 -11.85 -16.25 -22.71
C ARG A 141 -10.60 -16.53 -23.54
N ASN A 142 -10.85 -17.02 -24.75
CA ASN A 142 -9.91 -16.92 -25.86
C ASN A 142 -9.63 -15.44 -26.18
#